data_AF-R7ICU2-F1
#
_entry.id   AF-R7ICU2-F1
#
_cell.length_a   1.000
_cell.length_b   1.000
_cell.length_c   1.000
_cell.angle_alpha   90.00
_cell.angle_beta   90.00
_cell.angle_gamma   90.00
#
_symmetry.space_group_name_H-M   'P 1'
#
loop_
_entity.id
_entity.type
_entity.pdbx_description
1 polymer ?
#
loop_
_entity_poly.entity_id
_entity_poly.type
_entity_poly.pdbx_seq_one_letter_code
_entity_poly.pdbx_strand_id
1 'polypeptide(L)'
;MLQFRKIRISLRGKVKKDEKLIFANGIVKINRFSKLNLIELFIFNNLVYRRININGKKIRHFFKFSSVPDEKNKTNSNEYNIDSIEKKLNSYENKVCSKIIEELSDIDFDDAYIYKHHIGEIYLYLNLLDEYIKANGSKKPVVVINEKRYIDFYLLYGKDRIYRYIDLVPSELDSIGSSDMVEYEGHRIFNPTPDRFENFRKLISSGEDVNFYSYIKSSLHIKNDKIKFKNPEFSNSLVKSANEKLSNINLNKDNFVFLFPEAITATQLRPIFWKTIAERIKQKNIDILINLTKEDFHYAGIKTTNLSLAEAIYVSSRAKCIIALISGLVVSLSTLKIPKILLYTQQTPTIGYRMSSEEMLKTYSIKNITPIDYQLIREIDADKLSEEDLIETVLELVK
;
A
#
# COMPACT_ATOMS: atom_id res chain seq x y z
N MET A 1 15.01 22.10 -8.64
CA MET A 1 16.23 22.15 -7.80
C MET A 1 16.18 20.94 -6.87
N LEU A 2 16.82 19.82 -7.26
CA LEU A 2 16.74 18.55 -6.54
C LEU A 2 17.51 18.63 -5.21
N GLN A 3 16.83 18.44 -4.07
CA GLN A 3 17.48 18.38 -2.77
C GLN A 3 18.16 17.02 -2.58
N PHE A 4 19.49 17.02 -2.60
CA PHE A 4 20.32 15.83 -2.38
C PHE A 4 20.36 15.46 -0.89
N ARG A 5 19.99 14.22 -0.54
CA ARG A 5 20.30 13.66 0.78
C ARG A 5 21.74 13.15 0.80
N LYS A 6 22.61 13.89 1.47
CA LYS A 6 24.00 13.49 1.73
C LYS A 6 24.04 12.59 2.98
N ILE A 7 24.04 11.27 2.79
CA ILE A 7 24.30 10.32 3.87
C ILE A 7 25.80 10.01 3.88
N ARG A 8 26.54 10.53 4.86
CA ARG A 8 27.97 10.29 4.98
C ARG A 8 28.24 9.11 5.89
N ILE A 9 28.51 7.93 5.33
CA ILE A 9 28.94 6.76 6.11
C ILE A 9 30.46 6.67 6.08
N SER A 10 31.13 7.13 7.14
CA SER A 10 32.58 6.98 7.28
C SER A 10 32.91 5.64 7.92
N LEU A 11 33.09 4.59 7.13
CA LEU A 11 33.64 3.32 7.64
C LEU A 11 35.14 3.50 7.91
N ARG A 12 35.54 3.59 9.19
CA ARG A 12 36.95 3.56 9.62
C ARG A 12 37.27 2.17 10.18
N GLY A 13 38.02 1.37 9.43
CA GLY A 13 38.48 0.05 9.88
C GLY A 13 38.42 -1.04 8.82
N LYS A 14 38.93 -2.23 9.15
CA LYS A 14 38.81 -3.44 8.31
C LYS A 14 37.35 -3.95 8.38
N VAL A 15 36.58 -3.71 7.31
CA VAL A 15 35.23 -4.28 7.14
C VAL A 15 35.35 -5.79 6.89
N LYS A 16 34.62 -6.62 7.66
CA LYS A 16 34.66 -8.08 7.48
C LYS A 16 33.98 -8.46 6.15
N LYS A 17 34.43 -9.58 5.56
CA LYS A 17 33.83 -10.16 4.36
C LYS A 17 32.35 -10.46 4.67
N ASP A 18 31.45 -10.06 3.78
CA ASP A 18 30.00 -10.32 3.83
C ASP A 18 29.16 -9.45 4.81
N GLU A 19 29.65 -8.28 5.24
CA GLU A 19 28.77 -7.30 5.89
C GLU A 19 27.73 -6.74 4.90
N LYS A 20 26.46 -6.95 5.22
CA LYS A 20 25.31 -6.38 4.51
C LYS A 20 24.92 -5.07 5.19
N LEU A 21 25.00 -3.96 4.46
CA LEU A 21 24.33 -2.73 4.88
C LEU A 21 22.90 -2.78 4.35
N ILE A 22 21.95 -2.79 5.29
CA ILE A 22 20.52 -2.79 4.99
C ILE A 22 20.08 -1.32 4.97
N PHE A 23 19.65 -0.84 3.80
CA PHE A 23 18.99 0.45 3.67
C PHE A 23 17.49 0.22 3.46
N ALA A 24 16.68 1.24 3.77
CA ALA A 24 15.22 1.17 3.66
C ALA A 24 14.71 0.73 2.27
N ASN A 25 15.52 0.88 1.20
CA ASN A 25 15.17 0.56 -0.18
C ASN A 25 16.08 -0.50 -0.83
N GLY A 26 16.83 -1.31 -0.06
CA GLY A 26 17.60 -2.44 -0.61
C GLY A 26 18.84 -2.87 0.18
N ILE A 27 19.36 -4.06 -0.13
CA ILE A 27 20.58 -4.62 0.46
C ILE A 27 21.79 -4.27 -0.43
N VAL A 28 22.77 -3.56 0.13
CA VAL A 28 24.07 -3.37 -0.53
C VAL A 28 25.05 -4.40 0.03
N LYS A 29 25.46 -5.37 -0.80
CA LYS A 29 26.50 -6.34 -0.44
C LYS A 29 27.89 -5.74 -0.71
N ILE A 30 28.69 -5.55 0.33
CA ILE A 30 30.04 -5.00 0.20
C ILE A 30 31.04 -6.15 0.08
N ASN A 31 31.70 -6.29 -1.08
CA ASN A 31 32.82 -7.21 -1.24
C ASN A 31 34.11 -6.56 -0.72
N ARG A 32 34.89 -7.35 0.05
CA ARG A 32 36.13 -7.02 0.80
C ARG A 32 36.97 -5.86 0.23
N PHE A 33 37.38 -4.91 1.09
CA PHE A 33 38.42 -3.91 0.78
C PHE A 33 39.63 -4.10 1.69
N SER A 34 40.83 -4.15 1.13
CA SER A 34 42.06 -4.48 1.87
C SER A 34 42.84 -3.28 2.42
N LYS A 35 42.43 -2.03 2.18
CA LYS A 35 43.07 -0.84 2.80
C LYS A 35 42.04 0.30 3.03
N LEU A 36 42.35 1.16 4.00
CA LEU A 36 41.56 2.32 4.46
C LEU A 36 40.99 3.12 3.27
N ASN A 37 39.70 2.96 3.00
CA ASN A 37 39.00 3.67 1.94
C ASN A 37 37.81 4.42 2.55
N LEU A 38 37.76 5.74 2.35
CA LEU A 38 36.55 6.51 2.62
C LEU A 38 35.54 6.17 1.51
N ILE A 39 34.39 5.63 1.89
CA ILE A 39 33.27 5.34 0.98
C ILE A 39 32.19 6.37 1.25
N GLU A 40 31.87 7.21 0.28
CA GLU A 40 30.69 8.09 0.35
C GLU A 40 29.60 7.47 -0.54
N LEU A 41 28.42 7.19 0.04
CA LEU A 41 27.26 6.66 -0.66
C LEU A 41 26.18 7.73 -0.70
N PHE A 42 25.64 8.00 -1.88
CA PHE A 42 24.54 8.93 -2.08
C PHE A 42 23.42 8.12 -2.73
N ILE A 43 22.24 8.13 -2.12
CA ILE A 43 21.09 7.35 -2.57
C ILE A 43 20.07 8.35 -3.13
N PHE A 44 19.61 8.08 -4.34
CA PHE A 44 18.63 8.88 -5.07
C PHE A 44 17.59 7.93 -5.67
N ASN A 45 16.43 7.77 -5.04
CA ASN A 45 15.41 6.79 -5.44
C ASN A 45 16.02 5.38 -5.63
N ASN A 46 15.99 4.88 -6.86
CA ASN A 46 16.58 3.59 -7.27
C ASN A 46 18.05 3.71 -7.73
N LEU A 47 18.71 4.85 -7.52
CA LEU A 47 20.09 5.11 -7.94
C LEU A 47 21.00 5.22 -6.72
N VAL A 48 22.09 4.47 -6.70
CA VAL A 48 23.14 4.55 -5.67
C VAL A 48 24.41 5.09 -6.33
N TYR A 49 24.78 6.31 -5.97
CA TYR A 49 26.10 6.84 -6.29
C TYR A 49 27.08 6.45 -5.20
N ARG A 50 28.21 5.89 -5.63
CA ARG A 50 29.28 5.41 -4.77
C ARG A 50 30.57 6.12 -5.14
N ARG A 51 31.18 6.77 -4.18
CA ARG A 51 32.50 7.37 -4.30
C ARG A 51 33.48 6.61 -3.43
N ILE A 52 34.53 6.05 -4.03
CA ILE A 52 35.61 5.36 -3.33
C ILE A 52 36.88 6.18 -3.54
N ASN A 53 37.60 6.47 -2.47
CA ASN A 53 38.92 7.07 -2.58
C ASN A 53 39.97 5.99 -2.32
N ILE A 54 40.73 5.59 -3.35
CA ILE A 54 41.78 4.56 -3.25
C ILE A 54 43.11 5.25 -3.55
N ASN A 55 44.01 5.31 -2.56
CA ASN A 55 45.36 5.89 -2.69
C ASN A 55 45.37 7.28 -3.37
N GLY A 56 44.44 8.15 -3.00
CA GLY A 56 44.33 9.51 -3.56
C GLY A 56 43.63 9.61 -4.93
N LYS A 57 43.33 8.48 -5.58
CA LYS A 57 42.47 8.45 -6.78
C LYS A 57 41.01 8.31 -6.39
N LYS A 58 40.21 9.29 -6.83
CA LYS A 58 38.75 9.31 -6.68
C LYS A 58 38.13 8.43 -7.77
N ILE A 59 37.49 7.35 -7.36
CA ILE A 59 36.75 6.45 -8.23
C ILE A 59 35.25 6.65 -7.98
N ARG A 60 34.49 6.92 -9.05
CA ARG A 60 33.05 7.20 -9.00
C ARG A 60 32.29 6.08 -9.71
N HIS A 61 31.32 5.48 -9.03
CA HIS A 61 30.45 4.44 -9.56
C HIS A 61 29.00 4.86 -9.39
N PHE A 62 28.17 4.58 -10.40
CA PHE A 62 26.73 4.71 -10.33
C PHE A 62 26.13 3.30 -10.43
N PHE A 63 25.21 2.98 -9.54
CA PHE A 63 24.42 1.75 -9.58
C PHE A 63 22.95 2.13 -9.71
N LYS A 64 22.20 1.40 -10.53
CA LYS A 64 20.73 1.46 -10.56
C LYS A 64 20.23 0.16 -9.92
N PHE A 65 19.37 0.25 -8.90
CA PHE A 65 18.45 -0.82 -8.57
C PHE A 65 17.53 -0.99 -9.79
N SER A 66 17.79 -2.04 -10.55
CA SER A 66 16.88 -2.51 -11.58
C SER A 66 16.40 -3.88 -11.11
N SER A 67 15.09 -4.04 -11.05
CA SER A 67 14.42 -5.34 -11.17
C SER A 67 14.46 -5.86 -12.62
N VAL A 68 15.21 -5.21 -13.51
CA VAL A 68 15.41 -5.61 -14.90
C VAL A 68 16.84 -6.15 -15.04
N PRO A 69 17.04 -7.42 -15.43
CA PRO A 69 18.36 -7.93 -15.72
C PRO A 69 18.86 -7.31 -17.03
N ASP A 70 19.83 -6.40 -16.95
CA ASP A 70 20.66 -6.09 -18.11
C ASP A 70 21.66 -7.24 -18.28
N GLU A 71 21.31 -8.19 -19.14
CA GLU A 71 22.26 -9.14 -19.68
C GLU A 71 23.30 -8.41 -20.52
N LYS A 72 24.57 -8.68 -20.22
CA LYS A 72 25.76 -8.31 -21.00
C LYS A 72 26.07 -6.82 -21.02
N ASN A 73 26.70 -6.33 -19.95
CA ASN A 73 27.87 -5.46 -20.10
C ASN A 73 28.76 -5.55 -18.86
N LYS A 74 29.70 -6.51 -18.90
CA LYS A 74 30.91 -6.45 -18.07
C LYS A 74 31.78 -5.31 -18.59
N THR A 75 32.39 -4.59 -17.65
CA THR A 75 33.50 -3.64 -17.83
C THR A 75 33.19 -2.38 -18.65
N ASN A 76 32.84 -1.29 -17.97
CA ASN A 76 33.59 -0.02 -18.00
C ASN A 76 32.99 0.97 -16.99
N SER A 77 33.87 1.63 -16.24
CA SER A 77 33.50 2.73 -15.34
C SER A 77 33.12 3.95 -16.18
N ASN A 78 31.88 4.01 -16.64
CA ASN A 78 31.34 5.21 -17.27
C ASN A 78 30.98 6.21 -16.16
N GLU A 79 31.68 7.34 -16.12
CA GLU A 79 31.18 8.53 -15.43
C GLU A 79 29.88 8.94 -16.13
N TYR A 80 28.74 8.58 -15.55
CA TYR A 80 27.47 9.11 -16.01
C TYR A 80 27.39 10.58 -15.61
N ASN A 81 27.39 11.48 -16.60
CA ASN A 81 27.02 12.88 -16.39
C ASN A 81 25.55 12.93 -15.90
N ILE A 82 25.25 13.78 -14.93
CA ILE A 82 23.90 13.99 -14.38
C ILE A 82 22.91 14.30 -15.52
N ASP A 83 23.33 15.11 -16.50
CA ASP A 83 22.54 15.43 -17.68
C ASP A 83 22.13 14.20 -18.50
N SER A 84 22.98 13.16 -18.54
CA SER A 84 22.69 11.90 -19.23
C SER A 84 21.67 11.05 -18.48
N ILE A 85 21.67 11.12 -17.15
CA ILE A 85 20.71 10.42 -16.29
C ILE A 85 19.34 11.10 -16.39
N GLU A 86 19.29 12.42 -16.31
CA GLU A 86 18.06 13.20 -16.48
C GLU A 86 17.44 12.98 -17.86
N LYS A 87 18.25 13.04 -18.94
CA LYS A 87 17.77 12.73 -20.30
C LYS A 87 17.20 11.32 -20.42
N LYS A 88 17.83 10.33 -19.77
CA LYS A 88 17.31 8.96 -19.75
C LYS A 88 16.01 8.86 -18.96
N LEU A 89 15.90 9.49 -17.79
CA LEU A 89 14.69 9.48 -16.98
C LEU A 89 13.51 10.13 -17.72
N ASN A 90 13.73 11.31 -18.31
CA ASN A 90 12.72 11.98 -19.13
C ASN A 90 12.32 11.13 -20.35
N SER A 91 13.28 10.42 -20.96
CA SER A 91 12.97 9.47 -22.04
C SER A 91 12.11 8.29 -21.58
N TYR A 92 12.21 7.85 -20.33
CA TYR A 92 11.36 6.80 -19.78
C TYR A 92 9.97 7.33 -19.43
N GLU A 93 9.88 8.48 -18.73
CA GLU A 93 8.61 9.12 -18.41
C GLU A 93 7.80 9.40 -19.68
N ASN A 94 8.43 9.97 -20.71
CA ASN A 94 7.79 10.21 -22.01
C ASN A 94 7.30 8.91 -22.66
N LYS A 95 8.04 7.80 -22.54
CA LYS A 95 7.62 6.51 -23.09
C LYS A 95 6.36 5.99 -22.38
N VAL A 96 6.29 6.12 -21.05
CA VAL A 96 5.12 5.67 -20.29
C VAL A 96 3.92 6.59 -20.56
N CYS A 97 4.14 7.91 -20.60
CA CYS A 97 3.10 8.88 -20.97
C CYS A 97 2.56 8.59 -22.38
N SER A 98 3.43 8.42 -23.37
CA SER A 98 3.06 8.05 -24.74
C SER A 98 2.21 6.77 -24.79
N LYS A 99 2.62 5.71 -24.08
CA LYS A 99 1.82 4.48 -23.95
C LYS A 99 0.44 4.74 -23.35
N ILE A 100 0.35 5.57 -22.31
CA ILE A 100 -0.94 5.94 -21.69
C ILE A 100 -1.84 6.67 -22.69
N ILE A 101 -1.31 7.65 -23.43
CA ILE A 101 -2.06 8.39 -24.44
C ILE A 101 -2.53 7.45 -25.56
N GLU A 102 -1.65 6.58 -26.06
CA GLU A 102 -1.97 5.61 -27.12
C GLU A 102 -3.12 4.68 -26.71
N GLU A 103 -3.05 4.12 -25.51
CA GLU A 103 -4.07 3.21 -24.93
C GLU A 103 -5.39 3.91 -24.56
N LEU A 104 -5.38 5.24 -24.52
CA LEU A 104 -6.55 6.09 -24.29
C LEU A 104 -7.02 6.82 -25.55
N SER A 105 -6.44 6.53 -26.72
CA SER A 105 -6.72 7.23 -27.98
C SER A 105 -8.18 7.11 -28.46
N ASP A 106 -8.91 6.11 -27.98
CA ASP A 106 -10.33 5.90 -28.24
C ASP A 106 -11.26 6.64 -27.24
N ILE A 107 -10.69 7.31 -26.24
CA ILE A 107 -11.41 8.09 -25.23
C ILE A 107 -11.09 9.57 -25.43
N ASP A 108 -12.12 10.40 -25.45
CA ASP A 108 -11.96 11.85 -25.39
C ASP A 108 -11.74 12.26 -23.91
N PHE A 109 -10.48 12.53 -23.54
CA PHE A 109 -10.08 12.89 -22.18
C PHE A 109 -9.14 14.10 -22.15
N ASP A 110 -9.13 14.83 -21.03
CA ASP A 110 -8.14 15.88 -20.76
C ASP A 110 -7.10 15.42 -19.72
N ASP A 111 -7.57 14.73 -18.67
CA ASP A 111 -6.73 14.30 -17.56
C ASP A 111 -6.84 12.80 -17.28
N ALA A 112 -5.69 12.16 -17.09
CA ALA A 112 -5.59 10.77 -16.65
C ALA A 112 -5.14 10.69 -15.19
N TYR A 113 -5.83 9.88 -14.37
CA TYR A 113 -5.51 9.66 -12.96
C TYR A 113 -5.00 8.24 -12.72
N ILE A 114 -3.79 8.10 -12.19
CA ILE A 114 -3.13 6.81 -11.99
C ILE A 114 -2.71 6.65 -10.53
N TYR A 115 -3.13 5.56 -9.89
CA TYR A 115 -2.78 5.27 -8.50
C TYR A 115 -1.82 4.10 -8.42
N LYS A 116 -0.54 4.39 -8.13
CA LYS A 116 0.49 3.35 -7.93
C LYS A 116 0.50 2.69 -6.54
N HIS A 117 -0.55 2.90 -5.73
CA HIS A 117 -0.56 2.56 -4.30
C HIS A 117 -1.31 1.25 -4.02
N HIS A 118 -1.24 0.78 -2.77
CA HIS A 118 -2.00 -0.39 -2.34
C HIS A 118 -3.50 -0.06 -2.14
N ILE A 119 -4.28 -1.11 -1.88
CA ILE A 119 -5.73 -1.04 -1.94
C ILE A 119 -6.38 -0.09 -0.93
N GLY A 120 -5.76 0.08 0.25
CA GLY A 120 -6.26 1.00 1.27
C GLY A 120 -6.19 2.44 0.81
N GLU A 121 -5.22 2.75 -0.04
CA GLU A 121 -4.99 4.08 -0.56
C GLU A 121 -5.76 4.34 -1.83
N ILE A 122 -5.81 3.35 -2.73
CA ILE A 122 -6.75 3.37 -3.86
C ILE A 122 -8.16 3.65 -3.35
N TYR A 123 -8.58 3.00 -2.26
CA TYR A 123 -9.87 3.30 -1.62
C TYR A 123 -10.03 4.78 -1.24
N LEU A 124 -9.05 5.35 -0.53
CA LEU A 124 -9.11 6.76 -0.13
C LEU A 124 -9.14 7.67 -1.37
N TYR A 125 -8.28 7.43 -2.35
CA TYR A 125 -8.26 8.22 -3.58
C TYR A 125 -9.58 8.15 -4.32
N LEU A 126 -10.20 6.97 -4.45
CA LEU A 126 -11.48 6.85 -5.13
C LEU A 126 -12.61 7.61 -4.45
N ASN A 127 -12.56 7.72 -3.12
CA ASN A 127 -13.53 8.50 -2.34
C ASN A 127 -13.23 10.01 -2.38
N LEU A 128 -11.99 10.39 -2.62
CA LEU A 128 -11.53 11.78 -2.73
C LEU A 128 -11.49 12.29 -4.18
N LEU A 129 -11.64 11.40 -5.17
CA LEU A 129 -11.39 11.67 -6.57
C LEU A 129 -12.28 12.78 -7.14
N ASP A 130 -13.57 12.84 -6.77
CA ASP A 130 -14.48 13.85 -7.32
C ASP A 130 -14.05 15.27 -6.90
N GLU A 131 -13.60 15.43 -5.65
CA GLU A 131 -13.04 16.70 -5.16
C GLU A 131 -11.66 16.99 -5.77
N TYR A 132 -10.86 15.95 -6.00
CA TYR A 132 -9.55 16.10 -6.63
C TYR A 132 -9.66 16.51 -8.11
N ILE A 133 -10.57 15.91 -8.87
CA ILE A 133 -10.95 16.33 -10.23
C ILE A 133 -11.35 17.81 -10.24
N LYS A 134 -12.23 18.19 -9.32
CA LYS A 134 -12.70 19.57 -9.20
C LYS A 134 -11.56 20.54 -8.87
N ALA A 135 -10.66 20.17 -7.95
CA ALA A 135 -9.51 20.98 -7.58
C ALA A 135 -8.54 21.20 -8.76
N ASN A 136 -8.44 20.23 -9.67
CA ASN A 136 -7.58 20.30 -10.86
C ASN A 136 -8.29 20.89 -12.10
N GLY A 137 -9.60 21.14 -12.01
CA GLY A 137 -10.40 21.70 -13.10
C GLY A 137 -10.61 20.76 -14.29
N SER A 138 -10.52 19.44 -14.08
CA SER A 138 -10.66 18.44 -15.13
C SER A 138 -12.10 18.35 -15.60
N LYS A 139 -12.30 18.28 -16.92
CA LYS A 139 -13.61 18.22 -17.57
C LYS A 139 -13.93 16.83 -18.08
N LYS A 140 -12.92 16.07 -18.51
CA LYS A 140 -13.05 14.72 -19.06
C LYS A 140 -12.04 13.77 -18.40
N PRO A 141 -12.18 13.52 -17.09
CA PRO A 141 -11.25 12.71 -16.34
C PRO A 141 -11.38 11.23 -16.71
N VAL A 142 -10.25 10.55 -16.89
CA VAL A 142 -10.16 9.09 -16.99
C VAL A 142 -9.28 8.54 -15.88
N VAL A 143 -9.67 7.39 -15.31
CA VAL A 143 -8.88 6.72 -14.29
C VAL A 143 -8.19 5.50 -14.90
N VAL A 144 -6.86 5.47 -14.80
CA VAL A 144 -6.05 4.34 -15.27
C VAL A 144 -5.88 3.34 -14.14
N ILE A 145 -6.28 2.10 -14.42
CA ILE A 145 -6.09 0.95 -13.54
C ILE A 145 -4.85 0.21 -14.02
N ASN A 146 -3.83 0.14 -13.18
CA ASN A 146 -2.54 -0.49 -13.52
C ASN A 146 -2.48 -1.98 -13.18
N GLU A 147 -3.44 -2.52 -12.42
CA GLU A 147 -3.49 -3.94 -12.04
C GLU A 147 -4.88 -4.53 -12.29
N LYS A 148 -4.96 -5.61 -13.09
CA LYS A 148 -6.24 -6.26 -13.45
C LYS A 148 -7.06 -6.67 -12.23
N ARG A 149 -6.40 -7.15 -11.17
CA ARG A 149 -7.07 -7.62 -9.94
C ARG A 149 -7.83 -6.52 -9.19
N TYR A 150 -7.62 -5.24 -9.51
CA TYR A 150 -8.33 -4.13 -8.90
C TYR A 150 -9.52 -3.63 -9.72
N ILE A 151 -9.74 -4.10 -10.96
CA ILE A 151 -10.84 -3.60 -11.80
C ILE A 151 -12.18 -3.63 -11.06
N ASP A 152 -12.57 -4.77 -10.51
CA ASP A 152 -13.83 -4.88 -9.76
C ASP A 152 -13.86 -3.95 -8.54
N PHE A 153 -12.71 -3.72 -7.89
CA PHE A 153 -12.61 -2.81 -6.76
C PHE A 153 -12.89 -1.35 -7.16
N TYR A 154 -12.38 -0.89 -8.30
CA TYR A 154 -12.69 0.44 -8.83
C TYR A 154 -14.20 0.58 -9.13
N LEU A 155 -14.80 -0.47 -9.70
CA LEU A 155 -16.23 -0.49 -10.01
C LEU A 155 -17.11 -0.47 -8.75
N LEU A 156 -16.69 -1.10 -7.65
CA LEU A 156 -17.42 -1.05 -6.38
C LEU A 156 -17.63 0.39 -5.87
N TYR A 157 -16.63 1.27 -6.01
CA TYR A 157 -16.64 2.61 -5.40
C TYR A 157 -16.80 3.76 -6.41
N GLY A 158 -17.02 3.46 -7.69
CA GLY A 158 -17.08 4.51 -8.71
C GLY A 158 -17.61 4.07 -10.07
N LYS A 159 -18.61 3.20 -10.13
CA LYS A 159 -19.20 2.68 -11.38
C LYS A 159 -19.52 3.71 -12.47
N ASP A 160 -19.77 4.97 -12.11
CA ASP A 160 -20.17 6.05 -13.03
C ASP A 160 -18.97 6.80 -13.63
N ARG A 161 -17.74 6.30 -13.44
CA ARG A 161 -16.51 6.92 -13.95
C ARG A 161 -15.96 6.16 -15.15
N ILE A 162 -15.17 6.85 -15.96
CA ILE A 162 -14.45 6.25 -17.08
C ILE A 162 -13.16 5.60 -16.53
N TYR A 163 -13.04 4.30 -16.74
CA TYR A 163 -11.88 3.50 -16.36
C TYR A 163 -11.22 2.89 -17.59
N ARG A 164 -9.89 2.86 -17.60
CA ARG A 164 -9.11 2.07 -18.57
C ARG A 164 -8.07 1.24 -17.82
N TYR A 165 -8.07 -0.06 -18.04
CA TYR A 165 -6.95 -0.89 -17.61
C TYR A 165 -5.80 -0.72 -18.59
N ILE A 166 -4.62 -0.36 -18.09
CA ILE A 166 -3.38 -0.27 -18.85
C ILE A 166 -2.33 -1.05 -18.06
N ASP A 167 -1.73 -2.05 -18.70
CA ASP A 167 -0.74 -2.89 -18.04
C ASP A 167 0.58 -2.12 -17.87
N LEU A 168 0.78 -1.52 -16.70
CA LEU A 168 1.98 -0.76 -16.36
C LEU A 168 2.79 -1.54 -15.33
N VAL A 169 4.04 -1.87 -15.68
CA VAL A 169 4.92 -2.56 -14.72
C VAL A 169 5.36 -1.58 -13.61
N PRO A 170 5.73 -2.05 -12.41
CA PRO A 170 6.10 -1.17 -11.29
C PRO A 170 7.18 -0.13 -11.64
N SER A 171 8.18 -0.50 -12.45
CA SER A 171 9.23 0.42 -12.88
C SER A 171 8.74 1.53 -13.82
N GLU A 172 7.65 1.31 -14.56
CA GLU A 172 7.02 2.33 -15.40
C GLU A 172 6.25 3.32 -14.53
N LEU A 173 5.51 2.84 -13.53
CA LEU A 173 4.80 3.69 -12.56
C LEU A 173 5.74 4.57 -11.74
N ASP A 174 6.90 4.02 -11.36
CA ASP A 174 7.94 4.77 -10.66
C ASP A 174 8.56 5.88 -11.53
N SER A 175 8.50 5.77 -12.86
CA SER A 175 9.05 6.77 -13.77
C SER A 175 8.20 8.04 -13.86
N ILE A 176 6.87 7.91 -13.76
CA ILE A 176 5.92 9.04 -13.58
C ILE A 176 5.94 9.53 -12.11
N GLY A 177 6.81 8.93 -11.28
CA GLY A 177 6.78 8.95 -9.83
C GLY A 177 7.56 10.07 -9.16
N SER A 178 7.92 11.15 -9.87
CA SER A 178 8.67 12.27 -9.27
C SER A 178 7.89 13.60 -9.20
N SER A 179 6.72 13.67 -9.83
CA SER A 179 5.79 14.79 -9.73
C SER A 179 4.37 14.30 -9.50
N ASP A 180 3.54 15.15 -8.89
CA ASP A 180 2.10 14.88 -8.71
C ASP A 180 1.33 14.94 -10.05
N MET A 181 1.91 15.60 -11.06
CA MET A 181 1.35 15.80 -12.39
C MET A 181 2.45 15.91 -13.44
N VAL A 182 2.24 15.30 -14.60
CA VAL A 182 3.06 15.42 -15.82
C VAL A 182 2.16 15.89 -16.96
N GLU A 183 2.60 16.91 -17.71
CA GLU A 183 1.91 17.36 -18.92
C GLU A 183 2.60 16.75 -20.14
N TYR A 184 1.82 16.09 -21.00
CA TYR A 184 2.33 15.39 -22.19
C TYR A 184 1.31 15.48 -23.33
N GLU A 185 1.73 16.01 -24.48
CA GLU A 185 0.90 16.14 -25.69
C GLU A 185 -0.46 16.83 -25.46
N GLY A 186 -0.50 17.81 -24.55
CA GLY A 186 -1.73 18.55 -24.22
C GLY A 186 -2.66 17.86 -23.21
N HIS A 187 -2.28 16.67 -22.72
CA HIS A 187 -2.95 15.95 -21.65
C HIS A 187 -2.19 16.08 -20.33
N ARG A 188 -2.90 15.98 -19.20
CA ARG A 188 -2.27 15.93 -17.87
C ARG A 188 -2.42 14.54 -17.28
N ILE A 189 -1.33 13.98 -16.78
CA ILE A 189 -1.29 12.67 -16.12
C ILE A 189 -0.99 12.92 -14.65
N PHE A 190 -1.96 12.63 -13.79
CA PHE A 190 -1.86 12.79 -12.34
C PHE A 190 -1.46 11.48 -11.67
N ASN A 191 -0.46 11.56 -10.79
CA ASN A 191 -0.03 10.47 -9.93
C ASN A 191 0.08 11.02 -8.49
N PRO A 192 -1.01 10.96 -7.71
CA PRO A 192 -1.03 11.62 -6.42
C PRO A 192 -0.06 10.99 -5.43
N THR A 193 0.64 11.85 -4.70
CA THR A 193 1.60 11.48 -3.65
C THR A 193 2.76 10.62 -4.16
N PRO A 194 3.52 11.10 -5.17
CA PRO A 194 4.64 10.38 -5.77
C PRO A 194 5.68 9.94 -4.73
N ASP A 195 5.92 10.80 -3.72
CA ASP A 195 6.91 10.66 -2.65
C ASP A 195 6.32 10.21 -1.30
N ARG A 196 5.10 9.67 -1.31
CA ARG A 196 4.29 9.44 -0.10
C ARG A 196 5.05 8.77 1.03
N PHE A 197 5.71 7.65 0.75
CA PHE A 197 6.40 6.89 1.79
C PHE A 197 7.51 7.70 2.43
N GLU A 198 8.19 8.57 1.69
CA GLU A 198 9.32 9.30 2.25
C GLU A 198 8.85 10.47 3.12
N ASN A 199 7.94 11.30 2.62
CA ASN A 199 7.54 12.52 3.33
C ASN A 199 6.63 12.21 4.51
N PHE A 200 5.66 11.32 4.34
CA PHE A 200 4.79 10.91 5.45
C PHE A 200 5.58 10.28 6.59
N ARG A 201 6.56 9.42 6.28
CA ARG A 201 7.41 8.80 7.31
C ARG A 201 8.34 9.81 7.97
N LYS A 202 8.84 10.82 7.25
CA LYS A 202 9.63 11.90 7.86
C LYS A 202 8.82 12.60 8.95
N LEU A 203 7.58 12.97 8.63
CA LEU A 203 6.68 13.63 9.58
C LEU A 203 6.47 12.77 10.84
N ILE A 204 6.17 11.48 10.65
CA ILE A 204 5.99 10.55 11.78
C ILE A 204 7.30 10.44 12.60
N SER A 205 8.43 10.26 11.93
CA SER A 205 9.74 10.14 12.59
C SER A 205 10.21 11.41 13.29
N SER A 206 9.68 12.58 12.92
CA SER A 206 9.92 13.85 13.61
C SER A 206 8.95 14.10 14.77
N GLY A 207 8.04 13.15 15.06
CA GLY A 207 7.06 13.24 16.13
C GLY A 207 5.84 14.11 15.79
N GLU A 208 5.64 14.44 14.52
CA GLU A 208 4.45 15.19 14.07
C GLU A 208 3.19 14.38 14.33
N ASP A 209 2.13 15.05 14.77
CA ASP A 209 0.82 14.45 14.92
C ASP A 209 0.09 14.40 13.56
N VAL A 210 0.43 13.39 12.76
CA VAL A 210 -0.13 13.19 11.43
C VAL A 210 -0.86 11.86 11.34
N ASN A 211 -2.12 11.91 10.91
CA ASN A 211 -2.86 10.72 10.49
C ASN A 211 -2.89 10.59 8.97
N PHE A 212 -3.01 9.36 8.51
CA PHE A 212 -2.81 9.02 7.12
C PHE A 212 -3.88 9.63 6.19
N TYR A 213 -5.15 9.63 6.61
CA TYR A 213 -6.23 10.23 5.83
C TYR A 213 -6.05 11.74 5.65
N SER A 214 -5.72 12.45 6.73
CA SER A 214 -5.51 13.91 6.69
C SER A 214 -4.31 14.28 5.83
N TYR A 215 -3.25 13.46 5.86
CA TYR A 215 -2.09 13.61 4.99
C TYR A 215 -2.48 13.49 3.51
N ILE A 216 -3.21 12.42 3.13
CA ILE A 216 -3.69 12.24 1.76
C ILE A 216 -4.54 13.42 1.33
N LYS A 217 -5.55 13.80 2.11
CA LYS A 217 -6.43 14.93 1.79
C LYS A 217 -5.65 16.23 1.56
N SER A 218 -4.67 16.51 2.42
CA SER A 218 -3.80 17.69 2.31
C SER A 218 -2.92 17.65 1.06
N SER A 219 -2.35 16.49 0.75
CA SER A 219 -1.50 16.30 -0.44
C SER A 219 -2.27 16.44 -1.76
N LEU A 220 -3.58 16.20 -1.75
CA LEU A 220 -4.48 16.41 -2.88
C LEU A 220 -5.02 17.85 -2.96
N HIS A 221 -4.61 18.73 -2.04
CA HIS A 221 -5.12 20.10 -1.90
C HIS A 221 -6.64 20.19 -1.70
N ILE A 222 -7.26 19.15 -1.13
CA ILE A 222 -8.70 19.11 -0.90
C ILE A 222 -9.05 19.85 0.39
N LYS A 223 -9.75 20.98 0.23
CA LYS A 223 -10.21 21.83 1.36
C LYS A 223 -11.62 21.47 1.85
N ASN A 224 -12.36 20.64 1.12
CA ASN A 224 -13.72 20.28 1.50
C ASN A 224 -13.70 19.33 2.70
N ASP A 225 -14.32 19.73 3.81
CA ASP A 225 -14.44 18.90 5.02
C ASP A 225 -15.68 17.98 5.01
N LYS A 226 -16.60 18.16 4.05
CA LYS A 226 -17.87 17.44 3.95
C LYS A 226 -17.85 16.38 2.86
N ILE A 227 -16.74 15.69 2.70
CA ILE A 227 -16.60 14.60 1.72
C ILE A 227 -17.48 13.44 2.17
N LYS A 228 -18.27 12.85 1.28
CA LYS A 228 -19.05 11.66 1.58
C LYS A 228 -18.40 10.45 0.91
N PHE A 229 -17.95 9.52 1.71
CA PHE A 229 -17.43 8.26 1.19
C PHE A 229 -18.58 7.41 0.63
N LYS A 230 -18.34 6.77 -0.51
CA LYS A 230 -19.30 5.94 -1.22
C LYS A 230 -19.35 4.55 -0.56
N ASN A 231 -20.56 4.01 -0.43
CA ASN A 231 -20.72 2.60 -0.10
C ASN A 231 -20.38 1.76 -1.35
N PRO A 232 -19.86 0.53 -1.17
CA PRO A 232 -19.62 -0.34 -2.30
C PRO A 232 -20.93 -0.72 -2.99
N GLU A 233 -20.94 -0.70 -4.31
CA GLU A 233 -22.05 -1.16 -5.14
C GLU A 233 -21.74 -2.53 -5.75
N PHE A 234 -22.54 -3.53 -5.41
CA PHE A 234 -22.29 -4.91 -5.84
C PHE A 234 -23.10 -5.27 -7.08
N SER A 235 -22.43 -5.78 -8.12
CA SER A 235 -23.10 -6.30 -9.32
C SER A 235 -23.78 -7.65 -9.04
N ASN A 236 -24.83 -7.97 -9.79
CA ASN A 236 -25.55 -9.24 -9.64
C ASN A 236 -24.65 -10.46 -9.88
N SER A 237 -23.69 -10.37 -10.81
CA SER A 237 -22.74 -11.45 -11.09
C SER A 237 -21.80 -11.69 -9.92
N LEU A 238 -21.27 -10.61 -9.31
CA LEU A 238 -20.43 -10.69 -8.12
C LEU A 238 -21.18 -11.32 -6.94
N VAL A 239 -22.41 -10.84 -6.68
CA VAL A 239 -23.28 -11.36 -5.61
C VAL A 239 -23.56 -12.85 -5.81
N LYS A 240 -23.88 -13.26 -7.04
CA LYS A 240 -24.12 -14.68 -7.38
C LYS A 240 -22.88 -15.53 -7.12
N SER A 241 -21.73 -15.14 -7.65
CA SER A 241 -20.45 -15.86 -7.47
C SER A 241 -20.08 -16.02 -6.00
N ALA A 242 -20.16 -14.94 -5.22
CA ALA A 242 -19.89 -15.01 -3.79
C ALA A 242 -20.87 -15.95 -3.06
N ASN A 243 -22.16 -15.84 -3.36
CA ASN A 243 -23.18 -16.67 -2.71
C ASN A 243 -23.02 -18.17 -3.04
N GLU A 244 -22.59 -18.52 -4.26
CA GLU A 244 -22.27 -19.90 -4.65
C GLU A 244 -21.09 -20.42 -3.82
N LYS A 245 -20.01 -19.64 -3.69
CA LYS A 245 -18.84 -20.01 -2.87
C LYS A 245 -19.19 -20.19 -1.38
N LEU A 246 -20.04 -19.32 -0.84
CA LEU A 246 -20.51 -19.44 0.55
C LEU A 246 -21.43 -20.65 0.76
N SER A 247 -22.26 -20.99 -0.23
CA SER A 247 -23.09 -22.20 -0.16
C SER A 247 -22.25 -23.48 -0.21
N ASN A 248 -21.19 -23.53 -1.01
CA ASN A 248 -20.32 -24.70 -1.14
C ASN A 248 -19.61 -25.09 0.17
N ILE A 249 -19.42 -24.13 1.07
CA ILE A 249 -18.83 -24.35 2.41
C ILE A 249 -19.91 -24.43 3.50
N ASN A 250 -21.19 -24.48 3.12
CA ASN A 250 -22.35 -24.49 3.99
C ASN A 250 -22.35 -23.37 5.03
N LEU A 251 -21.89 -22.16 4.69
CA LEU A 251 -21.88 -21.02 5.63
C LEU A 251 -23.32 -20.57 5.92
N ASN A 252 -23.64 -20.37 7.20
CA ASN A 252 -24.84 -19.68 7.64
C ASN A 252 -24.69 -18.19 7.32
N LYS A 253 -25.23 -17.79 6.17
CA LYS A 253 -25.12 -16.42 5.61
C LYS A 253 -25.77 -15.34 6.47
N ASP A 254 -26.62 -15.72 7.42
CA ASP A 254 -27.34 -14.79 8.29
C ASP A 254 -26.73 -14.69 9.69
N ASN A 255 -25.79 -15.58 10.05
CA ASN A 255 -25.18 -15.59 11.38
C ASN A 255 -23.73 -16.08 11.35
N PHE A 256 -22.83 -15.22 10.90
CA PHE A 256 -21.39 -15.51 10.88
C PHE A 256 -20.53 -14.30 11.26
N VAL A 257 -19.34 -14.57 11.79
CA VAL A 257 -18.24 -13.61 11.97
C VAL A 257 -17.19 -13.86 10.89
N PHE A 258 -16.64 -12.77 10.34
CA PHE A 258 -15.59 -12.85 9.33
C PHE A 258 -14.24 -12.39 9.91
N LEU A 259 -13.28 -13.31 9.94
CA LEU A 259 -11.93 -13.08 10.45
C LEU A 259 -10.96 -12.73 9.32
N PHE A 260 -10.17 -11.68 9.51
CA PHE A 260 -9.05 -11.28 8.64
C PHE A 260 -7.74 -11.35 9.42
N PRO A 261 -7.17 -12.55 9.57
CA PRO A 261 -5.97 -12.75 10.37
C PRO A 261 -4.70 -12.19 9.71
N GLU A 262 -4.70 -12.00 8.39
CA GLU A 262 -3.51 -11.64 7.62
C GLU A 262 -3.45 -10.16 7.23
N ALA A 263 -2.34 -9.50 7.57
CA ALA A 263 -1.97 -8.18 7.05
C ALA A 263 -0.48 -8.14 6.64
N ILE A 264 -0.19 -7.58 5.45
CA ILE A 264 1.20 -7.27 5.07
C ILE A 264 1.73 -6.11 5.93
N THR A 265 0.87 -5.18 6.32
CA THR A 265 1.23 -3.95 7.05
C THR A 265 1.56 -4.18 8.53
N ALA A 266 0.95 -5.16 9.17
CA ALA A 266 1.00 -5.36 10.62
C ALA A 266 1.68 -6.69 10.96
N THR A 267 2.29 -6.78 12.15
CA THR A 267 2.85 -8.02 12.67
C THR A 267 1.70 -9.00 12.95
N GLN A 268 1.85 -10.22 12.47
CA GLN A 268 0.82 -11.25 12.57
C GLN A 268 0.67 -11.70 14.02
N LEU A 269 -0.57 -11.82 14.49
CA LEU A 269 -0.86 -12.53 15.74
C LEU A 269 -0.70 -14.04 15.54
N ARG A 270 -0.43 -14.76 16.62
CA ARG A 270 -0.17 -16.20 16.56
C ARG A 270 -1.41 -16.95 16.05
N PRO A 271 -1.26 -18.05 15.30
CA PRO A 271 -2.39 -18.88 14.88
C PRO A 271 -3.29 -19.34 16.04
N ILE A 272 -2.70 -19.58 17.22
CA ILE A 272 -3.45 -19.99 18.42
C ILE A 272 -4.44 -18.92 18.88
N PHE A 273 -4.10 -17.64 18.77
CA PHE A 273 -5.01 -16.53 19.10
C PHE A 273 -6.29 -16.61 18.26
N TRP A 274 -6.15 -16.68 16.94
CA TRP A 274 -7.28 -16.75 16.01
C TRP A 274 -8.11 -18.01 16.20
N LYS A 275 -7.45 -19.13 16.49
CA LYS A 275 -8.11 -20.40 16.81
C LYS A 275 -8.98 -20.28 18.07
N THR A 276 -8.45 -19.74 19.17
CA THR A 276 -9.19 -19.60 20.42
C THR A 276 -10.40 -18.68 20.26
N ILE A 277 -10.26 -17.56 19.53
CA ILE A 277 -11.38 -16.66 19.20
C ILE A 277 -12.46 -17.41 18.42
N ALA A 278 -12.08 -18.13 17.37
CA ALA A 278 -13.02 -18.87 16.55
C ALA A 278 -13.78 -19.96 17.33
N GLU A 279 -13.06 -20.72 18.19
CA GLU A 279 -13.66 -21.74 19.05
C GLU A 279 -14.71 -21.15 20.00
N ARG A 280 -14.38 -20.07 20.70
CA ARG A 280 -15.28 -19.44 21.69
C ARG A 280 -16.48 -18.74 21.04
N ILE A 281 -16.32 -18.16 19.85
CA ILE A 281 -17.46 -17.62 19.09
C ILE A 281 -18.39 -18.73 18.61
N LYS A 282 -17.83 -19.85 18.13
CA LYS A 282 -18.60 -21.01 17.66
C LYS A 282 -19.47 -21.62 18.76
N GLN A 283 -19.00 -21.61 20.01
CA GLN A 283 -19.80 -22.02 21.19
C GLN A 283 -21.09 -21.20 21.36
N LYS A 284 -21.15 -19.97 20.79
CA LYS A 284 -22.36 -19.14 20.74
C LYS A 284 -23.26 -19.45 19.53
N ASN A 285 -23.04 -20.56 18.83
CA ASN A 285 -23.77 -20.98 17.61
C ASN A 285 -23.66 -19.96 16.46
N ILE A 286 -22.50 -19.32 16.33
CA ILE A 286 -22.17 -18.37 15.25
C ILE A 286 -21.13 -19.01 14.35
N ASP A 287 -21.36 -18.98 13.04
CA ASP A 287 -20.40 -19.50 12.08
C ASP A 287 -19.15 -18.61 11.97
N ILE A 288 -18.01 -19.22 11.66
CA ILE A 288 -16.76 -18.50 11.41
C ILE A 288 -16.35 -18.68 9.95
N LEU A 289 -16.25 -17.56 9.23
CA LEU A 289 -15.53 -17.49 7.97
C LEU A 289 -14.16 -16.86 8.24
N ILE A 290 -13.09 -17.41 7.65
CA ILE A 290 -11.74 -16.85 7.75
C ILE A 290 -11.19 -16.52 6.36
N ASN A 291 -10.60 -15.33 6.21
CA ASN A 291 -9.97 -14.89 4.97
C ASN A 291 -8.47 -15.22 5.02
N LEU A 292 -8.06 -16.26 4.29
CA LEU A 292 -6.68 -16.73 4.27
C LEU A 292 -6.17 -16.80 2.84
N THR A 293 -4.91 -16.41 2.66
CA THR A 293 -4.18 -16.55 1.40
C THR A 293 -3.46 -17.90 1.28
N LYS A 294 -3.25 -18.60 2.40
CA LYS A 294 -2.60 -19.93 2.46
C LYS A 294 -3.49 -20.93 3.18
N GLU A 295 -3.50 -22.17 2.71
CA GLU A 295 -4.36 -23.25 3.22
C GLU A 295 -3.91 -23.83 4.56
N ASP A 296 -2.72 -23.47 5.07
CA ASP A 296 -2.08 -24.12 6.22
C ASP A 296 -2.84 -23.98 7.57
N PHE A 297 -3.91 -23.18 7.61
CA PHE A 297 -4.78 -23.02 8.77
C PHE A 297 -6.08 -23.84 8.59
N HIS A 298 -6.01 -25.12 8.91
CA HIS A 298 -7.17 -26.01 8.94
C HIS A 298 -7.58 -26.30 10.38
N TYR A 299 -8.79 -25.85 10.76
CA TYR A 299 -9.38 -26.17 12.06
C TYR A 299 -10.83 -26.59 11.91
N ALA A 300 -11.26 -27.53 12.76
CA ALA A 300 -12.57 -28.15 12.68
C ALA A 300 -13.73 -27.14 12.88
N GLY A 301 -14.46 -26.89 11.80
CA GLY A 301 -15.62 -26.01 11.79
C GLY A 301 -15.30 -24.51 11.73
N ILE A 302 -14.08 -24.15 11.33
CA ILE A 302 -13.81 -22.86 10.69
C ILE A 302 -13.99 -23.06 9.19
N LYS A 303 -14.75 -22.17 8.55
CA LYS A 303 -15.02 -22.21 7.12
C LYS A 303 -14.08 -21.25 6.40
N THR A 304 -13.58 -21.64 5.23
CA THR A 304 -12.73 -20.81 4.37
C THR A 304 -13.08 -21.07 2.92
N THR A 305 -12.96 -20.07 2.06
CA THR A 305 -13.15 -20.19 0.62
C THR A 305 -12.36 -19.09 -0.08
N ASN A 306 -11.94 -19.35 -1.32
CA ASN A 306 -11.18 -18.39 -2.10
C ASN A 306 -12.10 -17.28 -2.64
N LEU A 307 -12.00 -16.09 -2.05
CA LEU A 307 -12.74 -14.90 -2.47
C LEU A 307 -11.81 -13.96 -3.24
N SER A 308 -12.30 -13.44 -4.37
CA SER A 308 -11.72 -12.24 -4.95
C SER A 308 -11.87 -11.07 -3.98
N LEU A 309 -11.10 -10.01 -4.21
CA LEU A 309 -11.16 -8.79 -3.41
C LEU A 309 -12.59 -8.22 -3.30
N ALA A 310 -13.31 -8.14 -4.43
CA ALA A 310 -14.66 -7.61 -4.44
C ALA A 310 -15.66 -8.55 -3.75
N GLU A 311 -15.50 -9.86 -3.89
CA GLU A 311 -16.33 -10.84 -3.16
C GLU A 311 -16.07 -10.75 -1.65
N ALA A 312 -14.82 -10.58 -1.21
CA ALA A 312 -14.49 -10.42 0.20
C ALA A 312 -15.20 -9.20 0.80
N ILE A 313 -15.24 -8.07 0.08
CA ILE A 313 -15.97 -6.85 0.51
C ILE A 313 -17.49 -7.10 0.57
N TYR A 314 -18.05 -7.80 -0.42
CA TYR A 314 -19.48 -8.18 -0.40
C TYR A 314 -19.79 -9.09 0.81
N VAL A 315 -19.01 -10.15 1.02
CA VAL A 315 -19.22 -11.08 2.12
C VAL A 315 -19.06 -10.36 3.47
N SER A 316 -18.07 -9.47 3.59
CA SER A 316 -17.92 -8.57 4.73
C SER A 316 -19.19 -7.77 5.03
N SER A 317 -19.90 -7.26 4.02
CA SER A 317 -21.14 -6.50 4.23
C SER A 317 -22.30 -7.33 4.81
N ARG A 318 -22.19 -8.66 4.79
CA ARG A 318 -23.20 -9.60 5.30
C ARG A 318 -22.84 -10.19 6.66
N ALA A 319 -21.60 -9.98 7.13
CA ALA A 319 -21.15 -10.52 8.40
C ALA A 319 -21.82 -9.83 9.59
N LYS A 320 -22.02 -10.57 10.68
CA LYS A 320 -22.50 -10.03 11.96
C LYS A 320 -21.44 -9.11 12.60
N CYS A 321 -20.17 -9.47 12.44
CA CYS A 321 -19.02 -8.71 12.91
C CYS A 321 -17.79 -9.08 12.07
N ILE A 322 -16.87 -8.13 11.94
CA ILE A 322 -15.53 -8.36 11.40
C ILE A 322 -14.50 -8.26 12.51
N ILE A 323 -13.56 -9.20 12.56
CA ILE A 323 -12.39 -9.14 13.44
C ILE A 323 -11.16 -9.23 12.56
N ALA A 324 -10.28 -8.23 12.63
CA ALA A 324 -9.23 -8.09 11.62
C ALA A 324 -7.94 -7.47 12.17
N LEU A 325 -6.79 -7.92 11.68
CA LEU A 325 -5.59 -7.08 11.67
C LEU A 325 -5.80 -5.91 10.73
N ILE A 326 -5.33 -4.72 11.13
CA ILE A 326 -5.40 -3.55 10.26
C ILE A 326 -4.62 -3.77 8.94
N SER A 327 -5.31 -3.57 7.82
CA SER A 327 -4.77 -3.74 6.47
C SER A 327 -5.47 -2.82 5.47
N GLY A 328 -4.90 -2.68 4.27
CA GLY A 328 -5.53 -1.90 3.20
C GLY A 328 -6.93 -2.41 2.83
N LEU A 329 -7.16 -3.73 2.88
CA LEU A 329 -8.49 -4.31 2.68
C LEU A 329 -9.46 -3.79 3.74
N VAL A 330 -9.09 -3.85 5.02
CA VAL A 330 -9.92 -3.39 6.14
C VAL A 330 -10.25 -1.90 6.04
N VAL A 331 -9.31 -1.07 5.57
CA VAL A 331 -9.56 0.36 5.31
C VAL A 331 -10.72 0.53 4.32
N SER A 332 -10.76 -0.30 3.26
CA SER A 332 -11.85 -0.26 2.29
C SER A 332 -13.21 -0.70 2.84
N LEU A 333 -13.24 -1.40 3.98
CA LEU A 333 -14.49 -1.82 4.62
C LEU A 333 -15.10 -0.73 5.51
N SER A 334 -14.41 0.41 5.67
CA SER A 334 -14.76 1.45 6.66
C SER A 334 -16.20 1.99 6.54
N THR A 335 -16.76 2.08 5.32
CA THR A 335 -18.13 2.55 5.08
C THR A 335 -19.22 1.51 5.36
N LEU A 336 -18.87 0.22 5.47
CA LEU A 336 -19.85 -0.83 5.72
C LEU A 336 -20.50 -0.64 7.10
N LYS A 337 -21.84 -0.69 7.15
CA LYS A 337 -22.62 -0.52 8.39
C LYS A 337 -22.70 -1.80 9.23
N ILE A 338 -21.54 -2.38 9.51
CA ILE A 338 -21.39 -3.58 10.33
C ILE A 338 -20.34 -3.34 11.42
N PRO A 339 -20.49 -3.99 12.59
CA PRO A 339 -19.48 -3.98 13.65
C PRO A 339 -18.11 -4.47 13.19
N LYS A 340 -17.05 -3.80 13.62
CA LYS A 340 -15.66 -4.14 13.33
C LYS A 340 -14.81 -4.02 14.59
N ILE A 341 -14.02 -5.05 14.84
CA ILE A 341 -13.00 -5.10 15.88
C ILE A 341 -11.65 -5.18 15.18
N LEU A 342 -10.89 -4.08 15.25
CA LEU A 342 -9.67 -3.87 14.49
C LEU A 342 -8.48 -3.90 15.42
N LEU A 343 -7.56 -4.80 15.12
CA LEU A 343 -6.38 -5.07 15.93
C LEU A 343 -5.17 -4.40 15.29
N TYR A 344 -4.54 -3.52 16.07
CA TYR A 344 -3.33 -2.82 15.70
C TYR A 344 -2.15 -3.46 16.43
N THR A 345 -1.22 -4.02 15.68
CA THR A 345 0.06 -4.52 16.18
C THR A 345 1.19 -3.67 15.60
N GLN A 346 2.41 -3.88 16.09
CA GLN A 346 3.60 -3.26 15.52
C GLN A 346 3.69 -3.50 14.01
N GLN A 347 4.16 -2.51 13.25
CA GLN A 347 4.38 -2.65 11.82
C GLN A 347 5.38 -3.79 11.52
N THR A 348 5.13 -4.52 10.43
CA THR A 348 6.06 -5.57 10.00
C THR A 348 7.46 -4.99 9.71
N PRO A 349 8.55 -5.74 9.96
CA PRO A 349 9.91 -5.31 9.64
C PRO A 349 10.17 -5.12 8.13
N THR A 350 9.32 -5.69 7.27
CA THR A 350 9.52 -5.64 5.81
C THR A 350 9.19 -4.27 5.20
N ILE A 351 8.62 -3.34 5.98
CA ILE A 351 8.13 -2.03 5.49
C ILE A 351 9.00 -0.87 6.03
N GLY A 352 10.33 -1.02 6.09
CA GLY A 352 11.26 0.09 6.40
C GLY A 352 11.18 0.59 7.85
N TYR A 353 10.92 1.90 8.08
CA TYR A 353 10.75 2.46 9.43
C TYR A 353 9.62 1.71 10.15
N ARG A 354 9.94 1.10 11.29
CA ARG A 354 9.03 0.21 12.00
C ARG A 354 8.26 0.99 13.05
N MET A 355 7.02 1.34 12.73
CA MET A 355 6.10 1.94 13.69
C MET A 355 5.71 0.93 14.77
N SER A 356 5.69 1.38 16.03
CA SER A 356 5.03 0.70 17.16
C SER A 356 3.53 0.51 16.90
N SER A 357 2.87 -0.35 17.67
CA SER A 357 1.42 -0.54 17.57
C SER A 357 0.64 0.75 17.89
N GLU A 358 1.11 1.54 18.85
CA GLU A 358 0.54 2.84 19.20
C GLU A 358 0.66 3.84 18.05
N GLU A 359 1.84 3.94 17.42
CA GLU A 359 2.04 4.77 16.25
C GLU A 359 1.18 4.29 15.07
N MET A 360 1.08 2.98 14.86
CA MET A 360 0.20 2.39 13.85
C MET A 360 -1.26 2.77 14.09
N LEU A 361 -1.74 2.67 15.34
CA LEU A 361 -3.10 3.05 15.72
C LEU A 361 -3.33 4.55 15.52
N LYS A 362 -2.44 5.40 16.02
CA LYS A 362 -2.55 6.85 15.86
C LYS A 362 -2.56 7.26 14.38
N THR A 363 -1.66 6.69 13.59
CA THR A 363 -1.42 7.06 12.19
C THR A 363 -2.51 6.52 11.26
N TYR A 364 -2.90 5.25 11.43
CA TYR A 364 -3.78 4.50 10.53
C TYR A 364 -5.12 4.12 11.16
N SER A 365 -5.51 4.74 12.28
CA SER A 365 -6.87 4.65 12.80
C SER A 365 -7.84 4.98 11.68
N ILE A 366 -8.74 4.04 11.37
CA ILE A 366 -9.78 4.28 10.39
C ILE A 366 -10.78 5.31 10.92
N LYS A 367 -10.86 5.53 12.24
CA LYS A 367 -11.70 6.59 12.83
C LYS A 367 -11.32 8.00 12.37
N ASN A 368 -10.12 8.17 11.82
CA ASN A 368 -9.74 9.44 11.21
C ASN A 368 -10.43 9.68 9.86
N ILE A 369 -10.95 8.64 9.20
CA ILE A 369 -11.68 8.75 7.94
C ILE A 369 -13.06 9.32 8.24
N THR A 370 -13.37 10.50 7.71
CA THR A 370 -14.67 11.16 7.90
C THR A 370 -15.53 11.07 6.63
N PRO A 371 -16.86 10.92 6.74
CA PRO A 371 -17.68 10.60 7.91
C PRO A 371 -17.96 9.09 7.99
N ILE A 372 -17.34 8.38 8.94
CA ILE A 372 -17.70 6.97 9.21
C ILE A 372 -18.42 6.83 10.56
N ASP A 373 -19.18 5.75 10.70
CA ASP A 373 -19.88 5.45 11.95
C ASP A 373 -18.91 4.85 12.98
N TYR A 374 -18.40 5.71 13.85
CA TYR A 374 -17.47 5.34 14.91
C TYR A 374 -18.07 4.38 15.94
N GLN A 375 -19.41 4.32 16.09
CA GLN A 375 -20.06 3.47 17.08
C GLN A 375 -19.92 1.98 16.74
N LEU A 376 -19.77 1.66 15.45
CA LEU A 376 -19.58 0.30 14.95
C LEU A 376 -18.10 -0.12 14.92
N ILE A 377 -17.17 0.77 15.25
CA ILE A 377 -15.73 0.51 15.14
C ILE A 377 -15.09 0.46 16.53
N ARG A 378 -14.41 -0.65 16.80
CA ARG A 378 -13.55 -0.84 17.97
C ARG A 378 -12.14 -1.04 17.46
N GLU A 379 -11.22 -0.19 17.89
CA GLU A 379 -9.80 -0.28 17.54
C GLU A 379 -9.04 -0.59 18.82
N ILE A 380 -8.21 -1.62 18.79
CA ILE A 380 -7.48 -2.15 19.93
C ILE A 380 -6.00 -2.15 19.59
N ASP A 381 -5.20 -1.52 20.44
CA ASP A 381 -3.74 -1.70 20.45
C ASP A 381 -3.44 -3.08 21.04
N ALA A 382 -3.24 -4.06 20.17
CA ALA A 382 -3.11 -5.46 20.55
C ALA A 382 -1.82 -5.75 21.31
N ASP A 383 -0.75 -4.98 21.08
CA ASP A 383 0.55 -5.19 21.73
C ASP A 383 0.57 -4.64 23.18
N LYS A 384 -0.47 -3.88 23.59
CA LYS A 384 -0.62 -3.38 24.98
C LYS A 384 -1.32 -4.36 25.91
N LEU A 385 -1.88 -5.45 25.39
CA LEU A 385 -2.62 -6.44 26.16
C LEU A 385 -1.87 -7.77 26.19
N SER A 386 -2.08 -8.56 27.25
CA SER A 386 -1.71 -9.97 27.20
C SER A 386 -2.60 -10.69 26.17
N GLU A 387 -2.16 -11.85 25.67
CA GLU A 387 -2.97 -12.58 24.68
C GLU A 387 -4.34 -13.00 25.25
N GLU A 388 -4.42 -13.38 26.53
CA GLU A 388 -5.69 -13.74 27.17
C GLU A 388 -6.59 -12.51 27.33
N ASP A 389 -6.06 -11.39 27.80
CA ASP A 389 -6.85 -10.15 27.95
C ASP A 389 -7.36 -9.65 26.59
N LEU A 390 -6.53 -9.76 25.54
CA LEU A 390 -6.94 -9.43 24.18
C LEU A 390 -8.06 -10.36 23.69
N ILE A 391 -7.96 -11.66 23.97
CA ILE A 391 -9.00 -12.64 23.63
C ILE A 391 -10.32 -12.27 24.30
N GLU A 392 -10.32 -12.02 25.62
CA GLU A 392 -11.52 -11.65 26.36
C GLU A 392 -12.11 -10.34 25.84
N THR A 393 -11.28 -9.31 25.65
CA THR A 393 -11.71 -8.01 25.12
C THR A 393 -12.40 -8.16 23.77
N VAL A 394 -11.84 -8.97 22.86
CA VAL A 394 -12.45 -9.23 21.56
C VAL A 394 -13.80 -9.95 21.72
N LEU A 395 -13.89 -10.96 22.59
CA LEU A 395 -15.10 -11.77 22.77
C LEU A 395 -16.26 -11.03 23.44
N GLU A 396 -15.96 -10.09 24.34
CA GLU A 396 -16.96 -9.20 24.94
C GLU A 396 -17.61 -8.27 23.89
N LEU A 397 -16.83 -7.88 22.88
CA LEU A 397 -17.29 -7.03 21.79
C LEU A 397 -18.07 -7.78 20.71
N VAL A 398 -17.93 -9.11 20.63
CA VAL A 398 -18.72 -9.97 19.74
C VAL A 398 -20.06 -10.29 20.41
N LYS A 399 -21.07 -9.48 20.07
CA LYS A 399 -22.47 -9.66 20.48
C LYS A 399 -23.24 -10.55 19.50
#